data_AF-A0A932XTH4-F1
#
_entry.id   AF-A0A932XTH4-F1
#
_cell.length_a   1.000
_cell.length_b   1.000
_cell.length_c   1.000
_cell.angle_alpha   90.00
_cell.angle_beta   90.00
_cell.angle_gamma   90.00
#
_symmetry.space_group_name_H-M   'P 1'
#
loop_
_entity.id
_entity.type
_entity.pdbx_description
1 polymer ?
#
loop_
_entity_poly.entity_id
_entity_poly.type
_entity_poly.pdbx_seq_one_letter_code
_entity_poly.pdbx_strand_id
1 'polypeptide(L)'
;MRNLKEFGRKNFNLIMLIVGLSLAFGFLLGSASTKTNAALGEHSPQFQGRSFSLLRFIFGKTIQVPGIQEDGGFVFADFEDTKDLKTWKLISAKLELSRDHALEGSQSGKVTYYGGGELASIYIEDLVKSRKGLLDWSPYESLRFSI
;
A
#
# COMPACT_ATOMS: atom_id res chain seq x y z
N MET A 1 6.03 50.97 21.91
CA MET A 1 5.44 49.96 20.98
C MET A 1 6.32 49.58 19.76
N ARG A 2 7.55 50.10 19.58
CA ARG A 2 8.43 49.70 18.45
C ARG A 2 9.19 48.36 18.63
N ASN A 3 9.38 47.88 19.87
CA ASN A 3 10.24 46.72 20.15
C ASN A 3 9.61 45.33 19.87
N LEU A 4 8.29 45.21 19.72
CA LEU A 4 7.63 43.93 19.46
C LEU A 4 7.75 43.47 18.00
N LYS A 5 7.85 44.40 17.04
CA LYS A 5 7.99 44.05 15.62
C LYS A 5 9.39 43.54 15.26
N GLU A 6 10.43 44.02 15.93
CA GLU A 6 11.80 43.54 15.68
C GLU A 6 12.06 42.15 16.27
N PHE A 7 11.41 41.82 17.40
CA PHE A 7 11.57 40.51 18.03
C PHE A 7 10.99 39.38 17.17
N GLY A 8 9.82 39.59 16.55
CA GLY A 8 9.21 38.62 15.63
C GLY A 8 10.04 38.36 14.37
N ARG A 9 10.68 39.39 13.82
CA ARG A 9 11.46 39.28 12.57
C ARG A 9 12.78 38.51 12.78
N LYS A 10 13.42 38.66 13.94
CA LYS A 10 14.64 37.89 14.28
C LYS A 10 14.35 36.40 14.46
N ASN A 11 13.25 36.06 15.13
CA ASN A 11 12.88 34.65 15.34
C ASN A 11 12.44 33.96 14.05
N PHE A 12 11.76 34.67 13.15
CA PHE A 12 11.36 34.13 11.84
C PHE A 12 12.58 33.77 10.97
N ASN A 13 13.57 34.66 10.90
CA ASN A 13 14.80 34.39 10.13
C ASN A 13 15.59 33.20 10.69
N LEU A 14 15.61 33.03 12.02
CA LEU A 14 16.26 31.89 12.66
C LEU A 14 15.58 30.56 12.32
N ILE A 15 14.24 30.52 12.36
CA ILE A 15 13.46 29.32 12.02
C ILE A 15 13.68 28.93 10.55
N MET A 16 13.65 29.90 9.63
CA MET A 16 13.88 29.63 8.19
C MET A 16 15.29 29.10 7.93
N LEU A 17 16.29 29.57 8.67
CA LEU A 17 17.68 29.10 8.54
C LEU A 17 17.83 27.66 9.04
N ILE A 18 17.17 27.30 10.15
CA ILE A 18 17.16 25.92 10.67
C ILE A 18 16.49 24.96 9.67
N VAL A 19 15.32 25.33 9.13
CA VAL A 19 14.61 24.51 8.14
C VAL A 19 15.46 24.32 6.87
N GLY A 20 16.11 25.38 6.39
CA GLY A 20 17.02 25.31 5.24
C GLY A 20 18.21 24.38 5.47
N LEU A 21 18.83 24.43 6.65
CA LEU A 21 19.93 23.54 7.03
C LEU A 21 19.49 22.08 7.13
N SER A 22 18.31 21.80 7.70
CA SER A 22 17.78 20.43 7.80
C SER A 22 17.51 19.82 6.42
N LEU A 23 16.97 20.60 5.48
CA LEU A 23 16.73 20.15 4.10
C LEU A 23 18.04 19.91 3.34
N ALA A 24 19.04 20.79 3.50
CA ALA A 24 20.35 20.62 2.87
C ALA A 24 21.10 19.39 3.42
N PHE A 25 21.01 19.14 4.73
CA PHE A 25 21.65 17.98 5.36
C PHE A 25 21.03 16.65 4.91
N GLY A 26 19.70 16.59 4.78
CA GLY A 26 19.00 15.43 4.22
C GLY A 26 19.39 15.14 2.77
N PHE A 27 19.57 16.18 1.94
CA PHE A 27 19.97 16.03 0.54
C PHE A 27 21.40 15.49 0.39
N LEU A 28 22.35 15.95 1.22
CA LEU A 28 23.74 15.50 1.17
C LEU A 28 23.89 14.03 1.59
N LEU A 29 23.20 13.59 2.65
CA LEU A 29 23.21 12.18 3.07
C LEU A 29 22.61 11.25 2.00
N GLY A 30 21.55 11.68 1.31
CA GLY A 30 20.96 10.91 0.21
C GLY A 30 21.92 10.73 -0.99
N SER A 31 22.75 11.74 -1.28
CA SER A 31 23.68 11.71 -2.41
C SER A 31 24.97 10.91 -2.16
N ALA A 32 25.38 10.72 -0.91
CA ALA A 32 26.55 9.92 -0.56
C ALA A 32 26.27 8.41 -0.57
N SER A 33 25.00 8.00 -0.39
CA SER A 33 24.60 6.59 -0.34
C SER A 33 24.54 5.89 -1.72
N THR A 34 24.70 6.61 -2.83
CA THR A 34 24.56 6.05 -4.18
C THR A 34 25.88 5.71 -4.87
N LYS A 35 27.04 5.81 -4.21
CA LYS A 35 28.36 5.65 -4.88
C LYS A 35 29.24 4.47 -4.44
N THR A 36 28.74 3.51 -3.64
CA THR A 36 29.58 2.39 -3.17
C THR A 36 29.29 1.01 -3.79
N ASN A 37 28.34 0.87 -4.73
CA ASN A 37 28.00 -0.43 -5.32
C ASN A 37 28.27 -0.52 -6.84
N ALA A 38 29.42 -0.03 -7.30
CA ALA A 38 29.83 -0.09 -8.71
C ALA A 38 31.14 -0.89 -8.90
N ALA A 39 31.29 -2.02 -8.21
CA ALA A 39 32.31 -3.01 -8.51
C ALA A 39 31.97 -4.34 -7.84
N LEU A 40 31.25 -5.23 -8.54
CA LEU A 40 31.33 -6.70 -8.48
C LEU A 40 30.08 -7.32 -9.12
N GLY A 41 30.29 -8.13 -10.15
CA GLY A 41 29.43 -9.27 -10.46
C GLY A 41 28.35 -9.06 -11.51
N GLU A 42 28.63 -9.52 -12.73
CA GLU A 42 27.64 -9.89 -13.74
C GLU A 42 26.68 -10.94 -13.17
N HIS A 43 25.43 -10.53 -12.91
CA HIS A 43 24.25 -11.36 -13.04
C HIS A 43 23.08 -10.40 -13.14
N SER A 44 22.54 -10.22 -14.35
CA SER A 44 21.43 -9.31 -14.61
C SER A 44 20.16 -9.78 -13.90
N PRO A 45 19.61 -9.08 -12.88
CA PRO A 45 18.18 -9.10 -12.69
C PRO A 45 17.59 -8.15 -13.74
N GLN A 46 16.56 -8.59 -14.47
CA GLN A 46 15.70 -7.68 -15.21
C GLN A 46 15.08 -6.70 -14.21
N PHE A 47 15.72 -5.55 -14.02
CA PHE A 47 15.21 -4.44 -13.23
C PHE A 47 14.16 -3.74 -14.09
N GLN A 48 12.95 -4.30 -14.11
CA GLN A 48 11.77 -3.57 -14.56
C GLN A 48 11.64 -2.32 -13.68
N GLY A 49 11.82 -1.16 -14.30
CA GLY A 49 11.86 0.14 -13.63
C GLY A 49 10.61 0.41 -12.80
N ARG A 50 10.71 0.21 -11.48
CA ARG A 50 9.76 0.73 -10.49
C ARG A 50 10.05 2.20 -10.21
N SER A 51 9.81 3.08 -11.19
CA SER A 51 9.94 4.54 -11.03
C SER A 51 8.61 5.28 -10.94
N PHE A 52 7.61 4.75 -10.22
CA PHE A 52 6.32 5.44 -10.02
C PHE A 52 5.63 5.25 -8.64
N SER A 53 6.36 5.00 -7.53
CA SER A 53 5.67 4.78 -6.23
C SER A 53 5.57 5.98 -5.28
N LEU A 54 6.47 6.98 -5.36
CA LEU A 54 6.56 8.01 -4.32
C LEU A 54 5.45 9.08 -4.42
N LEU A 55 5.10 9.51 -5.63
CA LEU A 55 3.97 10.43 -5.84
C LEU A 55 2.62 9.75 -5.62
N ARG A 56 2.49 8.45 -5.96
CA ARG A 56 1.28 7.65 -5.68
C ARG A 56 1.10 7.42 -4.18
N PHE A 57 2.18 7.37 -3.40
CA PHE A 57 2.09 7.25 -1.94
C PHE A 57 1.61 8.54 -1.24
N ILE A 58 1.96 9.71 -1.78
CA ILE A 58 1.60 11.01 -1.17
C ILE A 58 0.25 11.53 -1.67
N PHE A 59 -0.11 11.26 -2.93
CA PHE A 59 -1.34 11.77 -3.56
C PHE A 59 -2.35 10.68 -3.94
N GLY A 60 -1.98 9.40 -3.86
CA GLY A 60 -2.93 8.31 -4.02
C GLY A 60 -3.83 8.30 -2.79
N LYS A 61 -5.13 8.50 -3.02
CA LYS A 61 -6.15 8.26 -2.01
C LYS A 61 -5.92 6.83 -1.49
N THR A 62 -5.50 6.67 -0.24
CA THR A 62 -5.38 5.35 0.39
C THR A 62 -6.79 4.77 0.48
N ILE A 63 -7.16 3.93 -0.48
CA ILE A 63 -8.40 3.15 -0.48
C ILE A 63 -8.08 1.80 0.18
N GLN A 64 -8.85 1.18 1.06
CA GLN A 64 -9.88 1.59 2.02
C GLN A 64 -10.17 0.32 2.84
N VAL A 65 -10.37 0.48 4.14
CA VAL A 65 -10.79 -0.59 5.06
C VAL A 65 -11.98 -1.37 4.47
N PRO A 66 -12.03 -2.72 4.54
CA PRO A 66 -13.15 -3.52 4.06
C PRO A 66 -14.51 -2.95 4.51
N GLY A 67 -15.41 -2.69 3.57
CA GLY A 67 -16.68 -2.00 3.84
C GLY A 67 -17.23 -1.16 2.67
N ILE A 68 -18.27 -0.38 2.97
CA ILE A 68 -18.90 0.55 2.02
C ILE A 68 -17.95 1.71 1.75
N GLN A 69 -17.78 2.02 0.47
CA GLN A 69 -16.91 3.05 -0.05
C GLN A 69 -17.68 4.35 -0.32
N GLU A 70 -16.98 5.49 -0.43
CA GLU A 70 -17.60 6.79 -0.75
C GLU A 70 -18.33 6.81 -2.11
N ASP A 71 -17.91 5.97 -3.05
CA ASP A 71 -18.53 5.84 -4.38
C ASP A 71 -19.73 4.87 -4.39
N GLY A 72 -20.11 4.34 -3.22
CA GLY A 72 -21.18 3.34 -3.08
C GLY A 72 -20.72 1.90 -3.33
N GLY A 73 -19.46 1.69 -3.71
CA GLY A 73 -18.87 0.36 -3.82
C GLY A 73 -18.78 -0.35 -2.47
N PHE A 74 -18.54 -1.65 -2.50
CA PHE A 74 -18.24 -2.44 -1.30
C PHE A 74 -16.94 -3.22 -1.51
N VAL A 75 -15.95 -2.98 -0.64
CA VAL A 75 -14.67 -3.68 -0.65
C VAL A 75 -14.74 -4.87 0.30
N PHE A 76 -14.59 -6.07 -0.26
CA PHE A 76 -14.62 -7.32 0.49
C PHE A 76 -13.31 -7.60 1.23
N ALA A 77 -12.21 -7.50 0.49
CA ALA A 77 -10.84 -7.73 0.93
C ALA A 77 -9.93 -6.91 0.03
N ASP A 78 -9.12 -6.04 0.64
CA ASP A 78 -8.04 -5.31 -0.03
C ASP A 78 -6.67 -5.93 0.28
N PHE A 79 -6.61 -6.90 1.21
CA PHE A 79 -5.40 -7.58 1.65
C PHE A 79 -4.40 -6.65 2.35
N GLU A 80 -4.87 -5.55 2.94
CA GLU A 80 -4.01 -4.70 3.78
C GLU A 80 -3.85 -5.27 5.20
N ASP A 81 -4.68 -6.24 5.58
CA ASP A 81 -4.69 -6.85 6.92
C ASP A 81 -4.84 -8.39 6.85
N THR A 82 -4.10 -9.09 7.70
CA THR A 82 -4.17 -10.55 7.87
C THR A 82 -5.57 -11.09 8.17
N LYS A 83 -6.47 -10.27 8.72
CA LYS A 83 -7.87 -10.66 8.93
C LYS A 83 -8.59 -11.01 7.62
N ASP A 84 -8.17 -10.42 6.51
CA ASP A 84 -8.81 -10.63 5.21
C ASP A 84 -8.56 -12.05 4.70
N LEU A 85 -7.38 -12.60 5.00
CA LEU A 85 -7.02 -13.99 4.68
C LEU A 85 -8.03 -14.99 5.26
N LYS A 86 -8.57 -14.69 6.45
CA LYS A 86 -9.53 -15.58 7.15
C LYS A 86 -10.91 -15.61 6.51
N THR A 87 -11.20 -14.66 5.61
CA THR A 87 -12.45 -14.62 4.85
C THR A 87 -12.50 -15.70 3.78
N TRP A 88 -11.33 -16.17 3.33
CA TRP A 88 -11.21 -17.13 2.25
C TRP A 88 -11.07 -18.55 2.80
N LYS A 89 -11.76 -19.49 2.15
CA LYS A 89 -11.57 -20.93 2.34
C LYS A 89 -10.67 -21.46 1.24
N LEU A 90 -9.82 -22.42 1.60
CA LEU A 90 -8.77 -22.96 0.74
C LEU A 90 -8.91 -24.47 0.69
N ILE A 91 -8.86 -25.04 -0.52
CA ILE A 91 -8.73 -26.49 -0.77
C ILE A 91 -7.46 -26.69 -1.57
N SER A 92 -6.54 -27.50 -1.05
CA SER A 92 -5.22 -27.75 -1.68
C SER A 92 -4.52 -26.46 -2.12
N ALA A 93 -4.62 -25.40 -1.30
CA ALA A 93 -4.06 -24.10 -1.60
C ALA A 93 -3.61 -23.38 -0.32
N LYS A 94 -2.71 -22.40 -0.48
CA LYS A 94 -2.28 -21.46 0.56
C LYS A 94 -2.52 -20.04 0.07
N LEU A 95 -2.98 -19.18 0.97
CA LEU A 95 -3.14 -17.75 0.74
C LEU A 95 -2.30 -16.98 1.76
N GLU A 96 -1.49 -16.05 1.29
CA GLU A 96 -0.63 -15.20 2.11
C GLU A 96 -0.63 -13.75 1.60
N LEU A 97 -0.28 -12.80 2.47
CA LEU A 97 -0.07 -11.42 2.04
C LEU A 97 1.25 -11.31 1.28
N SER A 98 1.25 -10.56 0.19
CA SER A 98 2.43 -10.29 -0.62
C SER A 98 2.51 -8.81 -0.98
N ARG A 99 3.71 -8.33 -1.29
CA ARG A 99 3.92 -7.01 -1.91
C ARG A 99 4.10 -7.11 -3.42
N ASP A 100 4.06 -8.32 -3.95
CA ASP A 100 4.19 -8.57 -5.38
C ASP A 100 2.86 -8.23 -6.06
N HIS A 101 2.94 -7.53 -7.19
CA HIS A 101 1.80 -7.20 -8.03
C HIS A 101 0.62 -6.50 -7.31
N ALA A 102 0.88 -5.77 -6.22
CA ALA A 102 -0.14 -4.95 -5.56
C ALA A 102 -0.63 -3.83 -6.51
N LEU A 103 -1.88 -3.94 -6.96
CA LEU A 103 -2.50 -2.98 -7.89
C LEU A 103 -3.10 -1.79 -7.15
N GLU A 104 -3.76 -2.08 -6.03
CA GLU A 104 -4.39 -1.13 -5.12
C GLU A 104 -3.82 -1.40 -3.72
N GLY A 105 -3.50 -0.37 -2.96
CA GLY A 105 -2.89 -0.53 -1.63
C GLY A 105 -1.39 -0.85 -1.63
N SER A 106 -0.90 -1.38 -0.51
CA SER A 106 0.48 -1.76 -0.25
C SER A 106 0.73 -3.27 -0.37
N GLN A 107 -0.34 -4.06 -0.34
CA GLN A 107 -0.29 -5.52 -0.32
C GLN A 107 -1.30 -6.15 -1.30
N SER A 108 -1.12 -7.44 -1.55
CA SER A 108 -1.98 -8.27 -2.37
C SER A 108 -2.15 -9.65 -1.74
N GLY A 109 -3.21 -10.36 -2.10
CA GLY A 109 -3.37 -11.77 -1.75
C GLY A 109 -2.61 -12.66 -2.73
N LYS A 110 -1.56 -13.35 -2.27
CA LYS A 110 -0.86 -14.36 -3.06
C LYS A 110 -1.43 -15.74 -2.79
N VAL A 111 -1.97 -16.35 -3.84
CA VAL A 111 -2.48 -17.72 -3.80
C VAL A 111 -1.44 -18.67 -4.36
N THR A 112 -1.14 -19.73 -3.62
CA THR A 112 -0.29 -20.84 -4.08
C THR A 112 -1.12 -22.12 -4.07
N TYR A 113 -1.36 -22.69 -5.25
CA TYR A 113 -2.07 -23.96 -5.39
C TYR A 113 -1.09 -25.13 -5.24
N TYR A 114 -1.48 -26.11 -4.45
CA TYR A 114 -0.75 -27.36 -4.28
C TYR A 114 -1.28 -28.40 -5.26
N GLY A 115 -0.36 -29.03 -6.01
CA GLY A 115 -0.69 -30.17 -6.86
C GLY A 115 -0.91 -31.45 -6.05
N GLY A 116 -1.38 -32.50 -6.74
CA GLY A 116 -1.51 -33.85 -6.17
C GLY A 116 -2.90 -34.22 -5.65
N GLY A 117 -3.87 -33.30 -5.69
CA GLY A 117 -5.29 -33.58 -5.49
C GLY A 117 -6.10 -33.44 -6.77
N GLU A 118 -7.33 -33.96 -6.77
CA GLU A 118 -8.28 -33.79 -7.90
C GLU A 118 -8.75 -32.34 -8.07
N LEU A 119 -8.69 -31.54 -7.00
CA LEU A 119 -9.13 -30.15 -6.99
C LEU A 119 -8.22 -29.28 -6.11
N ALA A 120 -7.90 -28.08 -6.61
CA ALA A 120 -7.32 -26.99 -5.84
C ALA A 120 -8.13 -25.72 -6.09
N SER A 121 -8.61 -25.07 -5.03
CA SER A 121 -9.54 -23.94 -5.15
C SER A 121 -9.46 -23.00 -3.96
N ILE A 122 -9.83 -21.74 -4.20
CA ILE A 122 -10.17 -20.77 -3.17
C ILE A 122 -11.63 -20.37 -3.36
N TYR A 123 -12.37 -20.18 -2.28
CA TYR A 123 -13.77 -19.75 -2.34
C TYR A 123 -14.15 -18.94 -1.10
N ILE A 124 -15.27 -18.23 -1.19
CA ILE A 124 -15.79 -17.40 -0.11
C ILE A 124 -17.15 -17.96 0.32
N GLU A 125 -17.20 -18.64 1.46
CA GLU A 125 -18.40 -19.36 1.91
C GLU A 125 -19.25 -18.55 2.93
N ASP A 126 -18.61 -17.66 3.69
CA ASP A 126 -19.20 -17.09 4.91
C ASP A 126 -19.49 -15.59 4.86
N LEU A 127 -19.39 -14.95 3.69
CA LEU A 127 -19.69 -13.51 3.56
C LEU A 127 -21.12 -13.17 3.97
N VAL A 128 -22.08 -14.02 3.60
CA VAL A 128 -23.52 -13.80 3.83
C VAL A 128 -23.94 -14.18 5.26
N LYS A 129 -23.26 -15.16 5.88
CA LYS A 129 -23.64 -15.69 7.19
C LYS A 129 -22.99 -14.96 8.36
N SER A 130 -21.73 -14.54 8.21
CA SER A 130 -20.93 -14.00 9.32
C SER A 130 -21.06 -12.49 9.50
N ARG A 131 -21.32 -11.74 8.43
CA ARG A 131 -21.49 -10.28 8.49
C ARG A 131 -22.99 -9.96 8.45
N LYS A 132 -23.51 -9.42 9.55
CA LYS A 132 -24.82 -8.72 9.59
C LYS A 132 -24.94 -7.55 8.59
N GLY A 133 -23.89 -7.29 7.80
CA GLY A 133 -23.67 -6.03 7.10
C GLY A 133 -24.39 -5.91 5.76
N LEU A 134 -24.53 -6.97 4.97
CA LEU A 134 -25.17 -6.90 3.65
C LEU A 134 -25.82 -8.24 3.28
N LEU A 135 -27.10 -8.37 3.63
CA LEU A 135 -27.95 -9.46 3.13
C LEU A 135 -28.50 -9.14 1.73
N ASP A 136 -28.54 -7.85 1.37
CA ASP A 136 -29.05 -7.36 0.10
C ASP A 136 -27.91 -6.88 -0.80
N TRP A 137 -27.70 -7.61 -1.88
CA TRP A 137 -26.72 -7.30 -2.92
C TRP A 137 -27.36 -6.66 -4.16
N SER A 138 -28.68 -6.47 -4.18
CA SER A 138 -29.40 -5.90 -5.32
C SER A 138 -28.96 -4.50 -5.75
N PRO A 139 -28.39 -3.62 -4.88
CA PRO A 139 -27.87 -2.33 -5.33
C PRO A 139 -26.58 -2.41 -6.14
N TYR A 140 -25.90 -3.56 -6.17
CA TYR A 140 -24.61 -3.71 -6.83
C TYR A 140 -24.76 -4.36 -8.21
N GLU A 141 -24.17 -3.74 -9.23
CA GLU A 141 -24.30 -4.20 -10.62
C GLU A 141 -23.24 -5.23 -11.02
N SER A 142 -22.07 -5.22 -10.38
CA SER A 142 -20.95 -6.07 -10.77
C SER A 142 -20.04 -6.45 -9.60
N LEU A 143 -19.32 -7.56 -9.78
CA LEU A 143 -18.25 -8.04 -8.92
C LEU A 143 -16.92 -7.92 -9.67
N ARG A 144 -15.91 -7.31 -9.03
CA ARG A 144 -14.59 -7.09 -9.62
C ARG A 144 -13.52 -7.87 -8.86
N PHE A 145 -12.60 -8.45 -9.61
CA PHE A 145 -11.35 -9.02 -9.11
C PHE A 145 -10.16 -8.36 -9.79
N SER A 146 -9.11 -8.12 -9.03
CA SER A 146 -7.82 -7.63 -9.51
C SER A 146 -6.81 -8.75 -9.28
N ILE A 147 -6.35 -9.39 -10.37
CA ILE A 147 -5.47 -10.57 -10.36
C ILE A 147 -4.22 -10.28 -11.19
#